data_AF-A0A9D2RMX0-F1
#
_entry.id   AF-A0A9D2RMX0-F1
#
_cell.length_a   1.000
_cell.length_b   1.000
_cell.length_c   1.000
_cell.angle_alpha   90.00
_cell.angle_beta   90.00
_cell.angle_gamma   90.00
#
_symmetry.space_group_name_H-M   'P 1'
#
loop_
_entity.id
_entity.type
_entity.pdbx_description
1 polymer ?
#
loop_
_entity_poly.entity_id
_entity_poly.type
_entity_poly.pdbx_seq_one_letter_code
_entity_poly.pdbx_strand_id
1 'polypeptide(L)'
;MTNVVLGRTGIEVRKQSFGCLPIQRISKADAVTLLRQAVDGGMNFFDTARAYTDSEEKVGEAFKGIRHNLIIATKTGAQTAEEMWKDLETSLKTLQTDYIDIYQFHNPSFCPKPGGADGLYEAALKAKEQGKIRHISITNHRLAVAHEAIDSGLYDTLQFPFSYLSGPKEMELVEKCKKADMGFIAMKAMAGGLIRDGFTAAAFMEECPTVVPIWGVQHAWELEQFLSCLKEAPAMTPERKEAIEKDRKELAGDFCRGCGYCMPCPVGIEINSCARMTLMLRRAPSAGWLSDKWQAEMHKIENCLHCNQCSSKCPYGLDTPKLLAENYRDYWKILEESRS
;
A
#
# COMPACT_ATOMS: atom_id res chain seq x y z
N MET A 1 11.53 -19.54 -10.52
CA MET A 1 10.62 -18.38 -10.34
C MET A 1 9.33 -18.88 -9.72
N THR A 2 9.03 -18.44 -8.51
CA THR A 2 7.80 -18.81 -7.80
C THR A 2 6.63 -17.98 -8.34
N ASN A 3 5.59 -18.67 -8.81
CA ASN A 3 4.36 -18.05 -9.27
C ASN A 3 3.28 -18.18 -8.20
N VAL A 4 2.40 -17.19 -8.10
CA VAL A 4 1.25 -17.18 -7.19
C VAL A 4 0.01 -16.87 -8.01
N VAL A 5 -1.05 -17.65 -7.81
CA VAL A 5 -2.37 -17.34 -8.38
C VAL A 5 -3.13 -16.46 -7.40
N LEU A 6 -3.64 -15.32 -7.86
CA LEU A 6 -4.42 -14.39 -7.05
C LEU A 6 -5.86 -14.87 -6.83
N GLY A 7 -6.02 -15.96 -6.08
CA GLY A 7 -7.32 -16.58 -5.77
C GLY A 7 -8.18 -16.82 -7.02
N ARG A 8 -9.47 -16.53 -6.91
CA ARG A 8 -10.48 -16.69 -7.97
C ARG A 8 -10.25 -15.88 -9.24
N THR A 9 -9.30 -14.94 -9.23
CA THR A 9 -8.99 -14.14 -10.44
C THR A 9 -8.41 -15.01 -11.56
N GLY A 10 -7.71 -16.10 -11.20
CA GLY A 10 -6.91 -16.88 -12.14
C GLY A 10 -5.65 -16.14 -12.64
N ILE A 11 -5.38 -14.92 -12.17
CA ILE A 11 -4.18 -14.16 -12.54
C ILE A 11 -2.96 -14.80 -11.88
N GLU A 12 -2.00 -15.20 -12.70
CA GLU A 12 -0.71 -15.73 -12.27
C GLU A 12 0.34 -14.61 -12.21
N VAL A 13 0.81 -14.31 -11.01
CA VAL A 13 1.85 -13.29 -10.76
C VAL A 13 3.17 -13.93 -10.42
N ARG A 14 4.26 -13.27 -10.81
CA ARG A 14 5.57 -13.51 -10.22
C ARG A 14 5.59 -12.94 -8.81
N LYS A 15 5.88 -13.77 -7.81
CA LYS A 15 5.66 -13.43 -6.39
C LYS A 15 6.28 -12.09 -5.98
N GLN A 16 7.51 -11.81 -6.42
CA GLN A 16 8.18 -10.54 -6.15
C GLN A 16 7.65 -9.48 -7.13
N SER A 17 6.65 -8.69 -6.70
CA SER A 17 5.93 -7.73 -7.54
C SER A 17 6.30 -6.27 -7.23
N PHE A 18 6.00 -5.35 -8.13
CA PHE A 18 6.46 -3.96 -8.07
C PHE A 18 5.37 -3.01 -7.54
N GLY A 19 5.66 -2.31 -6.45
CA GLY A 19 4.82 -1.22 -5.93
C GLY A 19 5.27 0.15 -6.46
N CYS A 20 4.43 0.82 -7.24
CA CYS A 20 4.74 2.06 -7.95
C CYS A 20 4.53 3.33 -7.11
N LEU A 21 4.33 3.24 -5.79
CA LEU A 21 4.28 4.46 -4.96
C LEU A 21 5.61 5.24 -5.02
N PRO A 22 6.79 4.61 -4.88
CA PRO A 22 8.06 5.36 -4.83
C PRO A 22 8.50 6.07 -6.10
N ILE A 23 8.09 5.59 -7.28
CA ILE A 23 8.50 6.21 -8.55
C ILE A 23 8.00 7.66 -8.71
N GLN A 24 7.05 8.11 -7.87
CA GLN A 24 6.66 9.52 -7.76
C GLN A 24 7.82 10.45 -7.38
N ARG A 25 8.90 9.90 -6.80
CA ARG A 25 10.05 10.67 -6.28
C ARG A 25 11.21 10.79 -7.25
N ILE A 26 11.16 10.09 -8.37
CA ILE A 26 12.22 10.11 -9.39
C ILE A 26 11.69 10.73 -10.69
N SER A 27 12.59 11.05 -11.61
CA SER A 27 12.19 11.60 -12.90
C SER A 27 11.35 10.59 -13.70
N LYS A 28 10.57 11.08 -14.68
CA LYS A 28 9.83 10.20 -15.58
C LYS A 28 10.77 9.25 -16.34
N ALA A 29 11.92 9.74 -16.80
CA ALA A 29 12.90 8.94 -17.53
C ALA A 29 13.49 7.80 -16.68
N ASP A 30 13.82 8.09 -15.41
CA ASP A 30 14.33 7.07 -14.48
C ASP A 30 13.25 6.04 -14.14
N ALA A 31 12.01 6.49 -13.92
CA ALA A 31 10.88 5.60 -13.66
C ALA A 31 10.61 4.66 -14.83
N VAL A 32 10.62 5.17 -16.08
CA VAL A 32 10.45 4.36 -17.29
C VAL A 32 11.57 3.31 -17.40
N THR A 33 12.81 3.72 -17.19
CA THR A 33 13.97 2.83 -17.21
C THR A 33 13.83 1.72 -16.17
N LEU A 34 13.51 2.09 -14.93
CA LEU A 34 13.38 1.17 -13.80
C LEU A 34 12.24 0.17 -14.00
N LEU A 35 11.08 0.63 -14.48
CA LEU A 35 9.93 -0.23 -14.77
C LEU A 35 10.22 -1.21 -15.92
N ARG A 36 10.91 -0.77 -16.98
CA ARG A 36 11.34 -1.65 -18.08
C ARG A 36 12.32 -2.70 -17.60
N GLN A 37 13.31 -2.32 -16.79
CA GLN A 37 14.24 -3.25 -16.17
C GLN A 37 13.54 -4.27 -15.27
N ALA A 38 12.47 -3.87 -14.56
CA ALA A 38 11.68 -4.79 -13.75
C ALA A 38 10.97 -5.84 -14.63
N VAL A 39 10.40 -5.42 -15.76
CA VAL A 39 9.79 -6.31 -16.76
C VAL A 39 10.83 -7.27 -17.35
N ASP A 40 11.97 -6.74 -17.81
CA ASP A 40 13.05 -7.54 -18.40
C ASP A 40 13.65 -8.54 -17.39
N GLY A 41 13.65 -8.17 -16.11
CA GLY A 41 14.04 -9.02 -14.98
C GLY A 41 13.01 -10.09 -14.61
N GLY A 42 11.82 -10.05 -15.19
CA GLY A 42 10.77 -11.06 -15.05
C GLY A 42 9.57 -10.66 -14.22
N MET A 43 9.52 -9.46 -13.61
CA MET A 43 8.33 -9.00 -12.89
C MET A 43 7.18 -8.75 -13.87
N ASN A 44 5.97 -9.20 -13.53
CA ASN A 44 4.78 -9.02 -14.39
C ASN A 44 3.62 -8.29 -13.71
N PHE A 45 3.71 -7.96 -12.42
CA PHE A 45 2.64 -7.29 -11.67
C PHE A 45 3.10 -5.96 -11.07
N PHE A 46 2.35 -4.89 -11.38
CA PHE A 46 2.66 -3.51 -11.04
C PHE A 46 1.45 -2.82 -10.38
N ASP A 47 1.62 -2.36 -9.15
CA ASP A 47 0.56 -1.71 -8.34
C ASP A 47 0.80 -0.19 -8.25
N THR A 48 -0.11 0.59 -8.84
CA THR A 48 -0.16 2.06 -8.77
C THR A 48 -1.49 2.54 -8.18
N ALA A 49 -1.79 3.84 -8.18
CA ALA A 49 -3.06 4.40 -7.73
C ALA A 49 -3.30 5.81 -8.30
N ARG A 50 -4.56 6.22 -8.45
CA ARG A 50 -4.90 7.62 -8.81
C ARG A 50 -4.33 8.66 -7.85
N ALA A 51 -4.25 8.30 -6.57
CA ALA A 51 -3.72 9.17 -5.52
C ALA A 51 -2.18 9.34 -5.57
N TYR A 52 -1.48 8.55 -6.39
CA TYR A 52 -0.02 8.56 -6.48
C TYR A 52 0.47 9.55 -7.54
N THR A 53 0.19 10.85 -7.36
CA THR A 53 0.63 11.96 -8.23
C THR A 53 0.72 11.60 -9.73
N ASP A 54 1.94 11.39 -10.25
CA ASP A 54 2.30 11.11 -11.64
C ASP A 54 2.68 9.62 -11.88
N SER A 55 2.46 8.74 -10.90
CA SER A 55 2.81 7.32 -10.97
C SER A 55 2.11 6.61 -12.13
N GLU A 56 0.80 6.81 -12.31
CA GLU A 56 0.09 6.22 -13.45
C GLU A 56 0.61 6.72 -14.81
N GLU A 57 1.02 7.99 -14.90
CA GLU A 57 1.58 8.55 -16.13
C GLU A 57 2.92 7.88 -16.46
N LYS A 58 3.78 7.72 -15.45
CA LYS A 58 5.06 7.01 -15.57
C LYS A 58 4.86 5.54 -15.96
N VAL A 59 3.88 4.86 -15.37
CA VAL A 59 3.53 3.47 -15.69
C VAL A 59 3.00 3.36 -17.13
N GLY A 60 2.09 4.23 -17.54
CA GLY A 60 1.55 4.25 -18.90
C GLY A 60 2.63 4.49 -19.96
N GLU A 61 3.51 5.46 -19.74
CA GLU A 61 4.65 5.71 -20.61
C GLU A 61 5.61 4.51 -20.64
N ALA A 62 5.91 3.94 -19.47
CA ALA A 62 6.79 2.78 -19.38
C ALA A 62 6.24 1.57 -20.12
N PHE A 63 4.93 1.33 -20.15
CA PHE A 63 4.38 0.08 -20.72
C PHE A 63 3.76 0.21 -22.10
N LYS A 64 3.93 1.37 -22.75
CA LYS A 64 3.54 1.57 -24.14
C LYS A 64 4.11 0.46 -25.05
N GLY A 65 3.24 -0.15 -25.84
CA GLY A 65 3.56 -1.26 -26.75
C GLY A 65 3.71 -2.65 -26.09
N ILE A 66 3.78 -2.76 -24.76
CA ILE A 66 3.93 -4.05 -24.05
C ILE A 66 2.85 -4.32 -23.00
N ARG A 67 1.91 -3.38 -22.80
CA ARG A 67 0.82 -3.44 -21.80
C ARG A 67 0.09 -4.77 -21.70
N HIS A 68 -0.11 -5.46 -22.83
CA HIS A 68 -0.85 -6.74 -22.90
C HIS A 68 -0.14 -7.91 -22.22
N ASN A 69 1.15 -7.80 -21.91
CA ASN A 69 1.94 -8.84 -21.23
C ASN A 69 2.03 -8.63 -19.72
N LEU A 70 1.41 -7.57 -19.20
CA LEU A 70 1.59 -7.10 -17.83
C LEU A 70 0.26 -7.06 -17.09
N ILE A 71 0.33 -7.17 -15.77
CA ILE A 71 -0.80 -7.06 -14.87
C ILE A 71 -0.66 -5.71 -14.16
N ILE A 72 -1.68 -4.87 -14.29
CA ILE A 72 -1.71 -3.55 -13.64
C ILE A 72 -2.85 -3.51 -12.63
N ALA A 73 -2.50 -3.17 -11.39
CA ALA A 73 -3.46 -2.73 -10.39
C ALA A 73 -3.44 -1.21 -10.26
N THR A 74 -4.61 -0.58 -10.24
CA THR A 74 -4.76 0.80 -9.79
C THR A 74 -5.98 0.96 -8.89
N LYS A 75 -6.15 2.15 -8.32
CA LYS A 75 -7.08 2.40 -7.21
C LYS A 75 -7.77 3.74 -7.34
N THR A 76 -9.03 3.79 -6.92
CA THR A 76 -9.86 4.99 -6.83
C THR A 76 -10.14 5.36 -5.38
N GLY A 77 -10.07 6.65 -5.06
CA GLY A 77 -10.47 7.20 -3.77
C GLY A 77 -11.92 7.72 -3.76
N ALA A 78 -12.69 7.43 -4.81
CA ALA A 78 -14.05 7.90 -4.99
C ALA A 78 -14.98 7.45 -3.85
N GLN A 79 -15.91 8.33 -3.49
CA GLN A 79 -16.97 8.07 -2.51
C GLN A 79 -18.35 7.98 -3.17
N THR A 80 -18.44 8.29 -4.46
CA THR A 80 -19.68 8.19 -5.25
C THR A 80 -19.42 7.52 -6.60
N ALA A 81 -20.48 6.96 -7.19
CA ALA A 81 -20.44 6.39 -8.54
C ALA A 81 -19.88 7.38 -9.60
N GLU A 82 -20.28 8.65 -9.54
CA GLU A 82 -19.84 9.69 -10.48
C GLU A 82 -18.32 9.92 -10.39
N GLU A 83 -17.81 10.06 -9.16
CA GLU A 83 -16.38 10.19 -8.91
C GLU A 83 -15.60 8.95 -9.38
N MET A 84 -16.16 7.75 -9.17
CA MET A 84 -15.52 6.51 -9.62
C MET A 84 -15.38 6.45 -11.14
N TRP A 85 -16.43 6.82 -11.88
CA TRP A 85 -16.38 6.87 -13.35
C TRP A 85 -15.32 7.86 -13.84
N LYS A 86 -15.28 9.05 -13.22
CA LYS A 86 -14.26 10.07 -13.52
C LYS A 86 -12.84 9.57 -13.24
N ASP A 87 -12.63 8.93 -12.09
CA ASP A 87 -11.34 8.34 -11.72
C ASP A 87 -10.94 7.24 -12.71
N LEU A 88 -11.86 6.35 -13.07
CA LEU A 88 -11.60 5.24 -13.99
C LEU A 88 -11.21 5.73 -15.39
N GLU A 89 -11.97 6.68 -15.94
CA GLU A 89 -11.67 7.27 -17.25
C GLU A 89 -10.32 7.99 -17.27
N THR A 90 -10.01 8.69 -16.18
CA THR A 90 -8.69 9.33 -16.01
C THR A 90 -7.59 8.27 -15.93
N SER A 91 -7.75 7.23 -15.12
CA SER A 91 -6.78 6.14 -15.01
C SER A 91 -6.50 5.48 -16.35
N LEU A 92 -7.54 5.10 -17.09
CA LEU A 92 -7.39 4.45 -18.41
C LEU A 92 -6.63 5.34 -19.39
N LYS A 93 -7.00 6.64 -19.45
CA LYS A 93 -6.31 7.62 -20.30
C LYS A 93 -4.85 7.80 -19.91
N THR A 94 -4.56 7.97 -18.62
CA THR A 94 -3.21 8.23 -18.10
C THR A 94 -2.31 7.00 -18.24
N LEU A 95 -2.84 5.80 -18.00
CA LEU A 95 -2.16 4.52 -18.21
C LEU A 95 -2.04 4.13 -19.69
N GLN A 96 -2.64 4.89 -20.60
CA GLN A 96 -2.63 4.64 -22.05
C GLN A 96 -3.15 3.23 -22.41
N THR A 97 -4.27 2.81 -21.77
CA THR A 97 -4.88 1.48 -21.96
C THR A 97 -6.40 1.55 -21.89
N ASP A 98 -7.08 0.57 -22.46
CA ASP A 98 -8.52 0.40 -22.47
C ASP A 98 -9.05 -0.52 -21.36
N TYR A 99 -8.17 -1.21 -20.62
CA TYR A 99 -8.55 -2.03 -19.46
C TYR A 99 -7.54 -1.99 -18.31
N ILE A 100 -8.04 -2.22 -17.09
CA ILE A 100 -7.27 -2.44 -15.87
C ILE A 100 -7.51 -3.87 -15.37
N ASP A 101 -6.45 -4.58 -15.01
CA ASP A 101 -6.58 -5.96 -14.52
C ASP A 101 -7.25 -5.99 -13.15
N ILE A 102 -6.75 -5.19 -12.20
CA ILE A 102 -7.26 -5.15 -10.82
C ILE A 102 -7.59 -3.70 -10.46
N TYR A 103 -8.88 -3.39 -10.29
CA TYR A 103 -9.33 -2.06 -9.87
C TYR A 103 -9.82 -2.07 -8.42
N GLN A 104 -9.22 -1.21 -7.59
CA GLN A 104 -9.37 -1.28 -6.14
C GLN A 104 -10.06 -0.04 -5.57
N PHE A 105 -11.00 -0.22 -4.65
CA PHE A 105 -11.43 0.88 -3.77
C PHE A 105 -10.34 1.21 -2.77
N HIS A 106 -9.91 2.47 -2.71
CA HIS A 106 -8.72 2.91 -1.99
C HIS A 106 -9.02 3.32 -0.55
N ASN A 107 -8.91 2.35 0.37
CA ASN A 107 -9.06 2.54 1.81
C ASN A 107 -10.38 3.22 2.26
N PRO A 108 -11.54 2.84 1.70
CA PRO A 108 -12.83 3.40 2.12
C PRO A 108 -13.06 3.16 3.62
N SER A 109 -13.78 4.08 4.26
CA SER A 109 -14.20 3.96 5.67
C SER A 109 -15.31 2.92 5.89
N PHE A 110 -15.89 2.42 4.81
CA PHE A 110 -16.94 1.41 4.75
C PHE A 110 -16.56 0.34 3.70
N CYS A 111 -17.32 -0.75 3.62
CA CYS A 111 -17.21 -1.75 2.57
C CYS A 111 -18.25 -1.51 1.47
N PRO A 112 -17.90 -0.97 0.28
CA PRO A 112 -18.85 -0.82 -0.82
C PRO A 112 -19.55 -2.14 -1.17
N LYS A 113 -20.86 -2.09 -1.43
CA LYS A 113 -21.66 -3.28 -1.71
C LYS A 113 -22.87 -2.96 -2.59
N PRO A 114 -23.44 -3.96 -3.28
CA PRO A 114 -24.68 -3.78 -4.02
C PRO A 114 -25.79 -3.18 -3.15
N GLY A 115 -26.54 -2.23 -3.71
CA GLY A 115 -27.60 -1.48 -3.04
C GLY A 115 -27.09 -0.34 -2.14
N GLY A 116 -25.79 -0.06 -2.13
CA GLY A 116 -25.21 1.07 -1.39
C GLY A 116 -25.66 2.42 -1.95
N ALA A 117 -25.96 3.38 -1.07
CA ALA A 117 -26.35 4.73 -1.50
C ALA A 117 -25.23 5.49 -2.24
N ASP A 118 -23.98 5.03 -2.10
CA ASP A 118 -22.80 5.53 -2.81
C ASP A 118 -22.78 5.14 -4.30
N GLY A 119 -23.44 4.04 -4.67
CA GLY A 119 -23.47 3.49 -6.04
C GLY A 119 -22.12 3.00 -6.58
N LEU A 120 -21.08 2.89 -5.74
CA LEU A 120 -19.73 2.52 -6.18
C LEU A 120 -19.68 1.10 -6.71
N TYR A 121 -20.35 0.16 -6.05
CA TYR A 121 -20.27 -1.24 -6.44
C TYR A 121 -21.04 -1.50 -7.75
N GLU A 122 -22.18 -0.84 -7.97
CA GLU A 122 -22.90 -0.86 -9.24
C GLU A 122 -22.06 -0.28 -10.38
N ALA A 123 -21.37 0.84 -10.14
CA ALA A 123 -20.44 1.42 -11.11
C ALA A 123 -19.30 0.45 -11.44
N ALA A 124 -18.75 -0.25 -10.45
CA ALA A 124 -17.73 -1.29 -10.64
C ALA A 124 -18.24 -2.48 -11.46
N LEU A 125 -19.44 -2.98 -11.15
CA LEU A 125 -20.07 -4.06 -11.91
C LEU A 125 -20.26 -3.65 -13.38
N LYS A 126 -20.77 -2.45 -13.64
CA LYS A 126 -20.95 -1.92 -14.99
C LYS A 126 -19.62 -1.70 -15.72
N ALA A 127 -18.59 -1.23 -15.02
CA ALA A 127 -17.24 -1.09 -15.60
C ALA A 127 -16.64 -2.46 -15.96
N LYS A 128 -16.90 -3.50 -15.16
CA LYS A 128 -16.49 -4.88 -15.43
C LYS A 128 -17.23 -5.46 -16.63
N GLU A 129 -18.54 -5.25 -16.71
CA GLU A 129 -19.37 -5.62 -17.86
C GLU A 129 -18.88 -4.97 -19.16
N GLN A 130 -18.48 -3.69 -19.11
CA GLN A 130 -17.89 -2.97 -20.24
C GLN A 130 -16.45 -3.40 -20.58
N GLY A 131 -15.85 -4.32 -19.81
CA GLY A 131 -14.48 -4.78 -20.01
C GLY A 131 -13.39 -3.78 -19.62
N LYS A 132 -13.76 -2.64 -19.02
CA LYS A 132 -12.81 -1.59 -18.58
C LYS A 132 -12.00 -2.00 -17.36
N ILE A 133 -12.55 -2.87 -16.52
CA ILE A 133 -11.85 -3.50 -15.40
C ILE A 133 -12.08 -5.02 -15.45
N ARG A 134 -11.08 -5.83 -15.08
CA ARG A 134 -11.24 -7.30 -15.03
C ARG A 134 -11.69 -7.79 -13.65
N HIS A 135 -11.10 -7.22 -12.60
CA HIS A 135 -11.37 -7.63 -11.22
C HIS A 135 -11.74 -6.45 -10.33
N ILE A 136 -12.77 -6.66 -9.51
CA ILE A 136 -13.25 -5.69 -8.50
C ILE A 136 -12.57 -6.07 -7.19
N SER A 137 -11.81 -5.16 -6.62
CA SER A 137 -10.96 -5.43 -5.46
C SER A 137 -10.99 -4.28 -4.46
N ILE A 138 -10.34 -4.46 -3.31
CA ILE A 138 -10.31 -3.45 -2.26
C ILE A 138 -8.95 -3.43 -1.58
N THR A 139 -8.46 -2.23 -1.27
CA THR A 139 -7.36 -2.03 -0.34
C THR A 139 -7.88 -1.39 0.93
N ASN A 140 -7.38 -1.79 2.10
CA ASN A 140 -7.76 -1.15 3.35
C ASN A 140 -6.64 -1.22 4.39
N HIS A 141 -6.78 -0.41 5.44
CA HIS A 141 -5.90 -0.42 6.61
C HIS A 141 -6.64 -0.83 7.90
N ARG A 142 -7.96 -1.04 7.81
CA ARG A 142 -8.85 -1.37 8.93
C ARG A 142 -9.25 -2.84 8.88
N LEU A 143 -8.87 -3.58 9.92
CA LEU A 143 -9.28 -4.98 10.10
C LEU A 143 -10.78 -5.22 9.92
N ALA A 144 -11.65 -4.35 10.46
CA ALA A 144 -13.10 -4.52 10.35
C ALA A 144 -13.59 -4.52 8.89
N VAL A 145 -13.16 -3.54 8.08
CA VAL A 145 -13.53 -3.46 6.66
C VAL A 145 -12.87 -4.59 5.87
N ALA A 146 -11.64 -4.99 6.21
CA ALA A 146 -10.97 -6.12 5.57
C ALA A 146 -11.72 -7.44 5.80
N HIS A 147 -12.17 -7.70 7.03
CA HIS A 147 -13.01 -8.87 7.34
C HIS A 147 -14.36 -8.80 6.62
N GLU A 148 -15.06 -7.67 6.67
CA GLU A 148 -16.33 -7.49 5.95
C GLU A 148 -16.18 -7.75 4.45
N ALA A 149 -15.10 -7.24 3.83
CA ALA A 149 -14.81 -7.47 2.43
C ALA A 149 -14.60 -8.95 2.10
N ILE A 150 -13.85 -9.69 2.92
CA ILE A 150 -13.65 -11.13 2.73
C ILE A 150 -14.96 -11.89 2.91
N ASP A 151 -15.68 -11.63 4.02
CA ASP A 151 -16.89 -12.35 4.41
C ASP A 151 -18.04 -12.09 3.43
N SER A 152 -18.05 -10.94 2.75
CA SER A 152 -19.04 -10.61 1.72
C SER A 152 -18.95 -11.47 0.46
N GLY A 153 -17.78 -12.04 0.17
CA GLY A 153 -17.51 -12.75 -1.09
C GLY A 153 -17.50 -11.87 -2.34
N LEU A 154 -17.60 -10.53 -2.21
CA LEU A 154 -17.77 -9.58 -3.31
C LEU A 154 -16.46 -9.21 -4.04
N TYR A 155 -15.31 -9.45 -3.42
CA TYR A 155 -14.04 -8.92 -3.91
C TYR A 155 -13.09 -10.03 -4.35
N ASP A 156 -12.39 -9.77 -5.43
CA ASP A 156 -11.46 -10.70 -6.05
C ASP A 156 -10.09 -10.71 -5.32
N THR A 157 -9.63 -9.55 -4.84
CA THR A 157 -8.39 -9.42 -4.05
C THR A 157 -8.54 -8.43 -2.88
N LEU A 158 -7.80 -8.70 -1.80
CA LEU A 158 -7.58 -7.79 -0.67
C LEU A 158 -6.12 -7.34 -0.68
N GLN A 159 -5.91 -6.02 -0.75
CA GLN A 159 -4.59 -5.43 -0.48
C GLN A 159 -4.57 -4.86 0.96
N PHE A 160 -3.64 -5.34 1.80
CA PHE A 160 -3.58 -4.98 3.22
C PHE A 160 -2.13 -4.81 3.71
N PRO A 161 -1.85 -3.98 4.74
CA PRO A 161 -0.52 -3.91 5.33
C PRO A 161 -0.09 -5.25 5.91
N PHE A 162 0.98 -5.83 5.36
CA PHE A 162 1.49 -7.12 5.80
C PHE A 162 3.01 -7.19 5.63
N SER A 163 3.71 -7.42 6.73
CA SER A 163 5.16 -7.65 6.83
C SER A 163 5.46 -8.64 7.96
N TYR A 164 6.73 -8.97 8.23
CA TYR A 164 7.07 -9.82 9.38
C TYR A 164 6.77 -9.16 10.74
N LEU A 165 6.45 -7.86 10.78
CA LEU A 165 5.95 -7.16 11.99
C LEU A 165 4.43 -7.34 12.19
N SER A 166 3.75 -8.06 11.31
CA SER A 166 2.31 -8.31 11.45
C SER A 166 2.04 -9.33 12.55
N GLY A 167 0.92 -9.14 13.24
CA GLY A 167 0.51 -10.02 14.33
C GLY A 167 -0.48 -11.10 13.91
N PRO A 168 -1.07 -11.82 14.88
CA PRO A 168 -2.04 -12.88 14.61
C PRO A 168 -3.27 -12.44 13.81
N LYS A 169 -3.71 -11.18 13.96
CA LYS A 169 -4.91 -10.68 13.27
C LYS A 169 -4.69 -10.52 11.76
N GLU A 170 -3.53 -10.04 11.35
CA GLU A 170 -3.19 -9.95 9.93
C GLU A 170 -2.90 -11.34 9.33
N MET A 171 -2.30 -12.26 10.10
CA MET A 171 -2.17 -13.67 9.68
C MET A 171 -3.54 -14.32 9.48
N GLU A 172 -4.52 -14.01 10.35
CA GLU A 172 -5.90 -14.46 10.18
C GLU A 172 -6.51 -13.95 8.87
N LEU A 173 -6.24 -12.71 8.46
CA LEU A 173 -6.71 -12.19 7.17
C LEU A 173 -6.14 -12.99 6.00
N VAL A 174 -4.85 -13.33 6.02
CA VAL A 174 -4.23 -14.16 4.97
C VAL A 174 -4.92 -15.52 4.87
N GLU A 175 -5.15 -16.18 6.00
CA GLU A 175 -5.84 -17.48 6.04
C GLU A 175 -7.32 -17.38 5.61
N LYS A 176 -8.02 -16.31 5.98
CA LYS A 176 -9.40 -16.07 5.53
C LYS A 176 -9.48 -15.82 4.03
N CYS A 177 -8.58 -14.99 3.48
CA CYS A 177 -8.50 -14.77 2.03
C CYS A 177 -8.25 -16.09 1.29
N LYS A 178 -7.32 -16.92 1.76
CA LYS A 178 -7.04 -18.25 1.20
C LYS A 178 -8.28 -19.15 1.21
N LYS A 179 -9.02 -19.21 2.33
CA LYS A 179 -10.25 -20.02 2.45
C LYS A 179 -11.37 -19.51 1.54
N ALA A 180 -11.44 -18.20 1.32
CA ALA A 180 -12.43 -17.56 0.47
C ALA A 180 -12.05 -17.55 -1.01
N ASP A 181 -10.92 -18.15 -1.40
CA ASP A 181 -10.37 -18.04 -2.77
C ASP A 181 -10.26 -16.57 -3.23
N MET A 182 -9.75 -15.72 -2.35
CA MET A 182 -9.51 -14.29 -2.56
C MET A 182 -8.00 -14.04 -2.58
N GLY A 183 -7.49 -13.34 -3.60
CA GLY A 183 -6.07 -13.01 -3.66
C GLY A 183 -5.65 -12.04 -2.54
N PHE A 184 -4.48 -12.27 -1.91
CA PHE A 184 -3.95 -11.37 -0.89
C PHE A 184 -2.69 -10.66 -1.39
N ILE A 185 -2.75 -9.32 -1.46
CA ILE A 185 -1.64 -8.46 -1.89
C ILE A 185 -1.06 -7.76 -0.65
N ALA A 186 0.19 -8.08 -0.31
CA ALA A 186 0.88 -7.48 0.83
C ALA A 186 1.46 -6.12 0.46
N MET A 187 0.77 -5.05 0.86
CA MET A 187 1.36 -3.71 0.83
C MET A 187 2.20 -3.45 2.08
N LYS A 188 3.13 -2.50 2.00
CA LYS A 188 4.03 -2.15 3.11
C LYS A 188 4.80 -3.36 3.68
N ALA A 189 5.22 -4.27 2.80
CA ALA A 189 6.06 -5.42 3.16
C ALA A 189 7.35 -5.04 3.90
N MET A 190 7.86 -3.83 3.66
CA MET A 190 9.00 -3.24 4.36
C MET A 190 8.61 -2.30 5.53
N ALA A 191 7.36 -2.33 6.00
CA ALA A 191 6.84 -1.47 7.06
C ALA A 191 7.11 0.03 6.86
N GLY A 192 6.98 0.53 5.61
CA GLY A 192 7.32 1.91 5.27
C GLY A 192 8.84 2.20 5.26
N GLY A 193 9.69 1.18 5.25
CA GLY A 193 11.14 1.30 5.34
C GLY A 193 11.68 1.33 6.77
N LEU A 194 10.85 0.99 7.77
CA LEU A 194 11.34 0.62 9.11
C LEU A 194 12.14 -0.68 9.05
N ILE A 195 11.63 -1.65 8.28
CA ILE A 195 12.39 -2.84 7.89
C ILE A 195 13.41 -2.41 6.83
N ARG A 196 14.68 -2.74 7.04
CA ARG A 196 15.78 -2.38 6.13
C ARG A 196 16.37 -3.56 5.37
N ASP A 197 16.18 -4.78 5.89
CA ASP A 197 16.66 -5.99 5.23
C ASP A 197 15.56 -6.56 4.30
N GLY A 198 15.67 -6.22 3.01
CA GLY A 198 14.76 -6.70 1.97
C GLY A 198 14.83 -8.21 1.74
N PHE A 199 15.98 -8.86 1.99
CA PHE A 199 16.10 -10.31 1.83
C PHE A 199 15.38 -11.06 2.95
N THR A 200 15.48 -10.57 4.19
CA THR A 200 14.72 -11.11 5.32
C THR A 200 13.22 -10.90 5.15
N ALA A 201 12.80 -9.73 4.64
CA ALA A 201 11.41 -9.47 4.31
C ALA A 201 10.90 -10.41 3.19
N ALA A 202 11.67 -10.60 2.14
CA ALA A 202 11.33 -11.52 1.06
C ALA A 202 11.26 -12.98 1.55
N ALA A 203 12.19 -13.42 2.41
CA ALA A 203 12.17 -14.75 3.00
C ALA A 203 10.89 -14.99 3.83
N PHE A 204 10.44 -13.98 4.58
CA PHE A 204 9.16 -14.06 5.30
C PHE A 204 7.97 -14.21 4.34
N MET A 205 7.99 -13.49 3.21
CA MET A 205 6.95 -13.65 2.17
C MET A 205 7.01 -15.04 1.53
N GLU A 206 8.18 -15.67 1.44
CA GLU A 206 8.28 -17.05 0.93
C GLU A 206 7.56 -18.08 1.81
N GLU A 207 7.57 -17.89 3.14
CA GLU A 207 6.77 -18.69 4.09
C GLU A 207 5.25 -18.48 3.96
N CYS A 208 4.81 -17.45 3.21
CA CYS A 208 3.41 -17.12 2.96
C CYS A 208 3.06 -17.40 1.48
N PRO A 209 2.78 -18.66 1.08
CA PRO A 209 2.75 -19.06 -0.33
C PRO A 209 1.65 -18.39 -1.17
N THR A 210 0.55 -17.96 -0.56
CA THR A 210 -0.58 -17.31 -1.24
C THR A 210 -0.49 -15.78 -1.23
N VAL A 211 0.55 -15.20 -0.63
CA VAL A 211 0.72 -13.76 -0.48
C VAL A 211 1.62 -13.22 -1.58
N VAL A 212 1.18 -12.12 -2.19
CA VAL A 212 1.93 -11.39 -3.23
C VAL A 212 2.44 -10.07 -2.65
N PRO A 213 3.74 -9.95 -2.31
CA PRO A 213 4.31 -8.68 -1.90
C PRO A 213 4.48 -7.71 -3.06
N ILE A 214 4.10 -6.45 -2.84
CA ILE A 214 4.42 -5.34 -3.74
C ILE A 214 5.51 -4.46 -3.12
N TRP A 215 6.73 -4.55 -3.66
CA TRP A 215 7.90 -3.86 -3.15
C TRP A 215 7.95 -2.43 -3.64
N GLY A 216 8.11 -1.47 -2.73
CA GLY A 216 8.33 -0.09 -3.12
C GLY A 216 9.76 0.10 -3.61
N VAL A 217 9.92 0.39 -4.90
CA VAL A 217 11.24 0.53 -5.55
C VAL A 217 11.36 1.89 -6.23
N GLN A 218 12.45 2.61 -5.97
CA GLN A 218 12.83 3.87 -6.62
C GLN A 218 14.29 3.91 -7.08
N HIS A 219 15.12 2.96 -6.63
CA HIS A 219 16.52 2.87 -7.02
C HIS A 219 16.82 1.53 -7.72
N ALA A 220 17.81 1.55 -8.61
CA ALA A 220 18.24 0.34 -9.33
C ALA A 220 18.72 -0.78 -8.38
N TRP A 221 19.41 -0.44 -7.29
CA TRP A 221 19.87 -1.43 -6.30
C TRP A 221 18.72 -2.09 -5.53
N GLU A 222 17.63 -1.36 -5.28
CA GLU A 222 16.41 -1.94 -4.67
C GLU A 222 15.76 -2.93 -5.65
N LEU A 223 15.72 -2.56 -6.94
CA LEU A 223 15.19 -3.45 -7.99
C LEU A 223 16.04 -4.72 -8.10
N GLU A 224 17.37 -4.57 -8.17
CA GLU A 224 18.31 -5.69 -8.26
C GLU A 224 18.12 -6.67 -7.09
N GLN A 225 17.95 -6.15 -5.87
CA GLN A 225 17.66 -6.97 -4.69
C GLN A 225 16.42 -7.86 -4.91
N PHE A 226 15.27 -7.29 -5.29
CA PHE A 226 14.04 -8.08 -5.43
C PHE A 226 14.03 -8.95 -6.70
N LEU A 227 14.72 -8.55 -7.77
CA LEU A 227 14.96 -9.41 -8.93
C LEU A 227 15.83 -10.60 -8.59
N SER A 228 16.84 -10.45 -7.72
CA SER A 228 17.64 -11.59 -7.25
C SER A 228 16.78 -12.57 -6.44
N CYS A 229 15.86 -12.07 -5.60
CA CYS A 229 14.89 -12.89 -4.87
C CYS A 229 13.91 -13.62 -5.80
N LEU A 230 13.59 -13.05 -6.96
CA LEU A 230 12.74 -13.70 -7.96
C LEU A 230 13.46 -14.87 -8.67
N LYS A 231 14.76 -14.70 -8.93
CA LYS A 231 15.63 -15.73 -9.52
C LYS A 231 15.87 -16.87 -8.53
N GLU A 232 16.23 -16.53 -7.30
CA GLU A 232 16.51 -17.45 -6.21
C GLU A 232 15.74 -17.02 -4.96
N ALA A 233 14.71 -17.79 -4.63
CA ALA A 233 13.84 -17.50 -3.49
C ALA A 233 14.66 -17.58 -2.18
N PRO A 234 14.70 -16.51 -1.36
CA PRO A 234 15.48 -16.52 -0.14
C PRO A 234 14.85 -17.43 0.92
N ALA A 235 15.63 -18.35 1.48
CA ALA A 235 15.18 -19.24 2.54
C ALA A 235 15.10 -18.55 3.92
N MET A 236 14.20 -19.01 4.79
CA MET A 236 14.14 -18.53 6.16
C MET A 236 15.21 -19.23 7.04
N THR A 237 16.37 -18.58 7.22
CA THR A 237 17.48 -19.10 8.04
C THR A 237 17.30 -18.79 9.54
N PRO A 238 18.03 -19.46 10.45
CA PRO A 238 18.02 -19.12 11.87
C PRO A 238 18.39 -17.65 12.15
N GLU A 239 19.37 -17.10 11.43
CA GLU A 239 19.81 -15.70 11.58
C GLU A 239 18.71 -14.72 11.16
N ARG A 240 17.97 -15.03 10.07
CA ARG A 240 16.81 -14.23 9.65
C ARG A 240 15.68 -14.29 10.66
N LYS A 241 15.44 -15.45 11.27
CA LYS A 241 14.44 -15.59 12.36
C LYS A 241 14.82 -14.74 13.56
N GLU A 242 16.09 -14.77 13.96
CA GLU A 242 16.59 -13.92 15.07
C GLU A 242 16.48 -12.43 14.74
N ALA A 243 16.81 -12.02 13.51
CA ALA A 243 16.64 -10.65 13.05
C ALA A 243 15.16 -10.21 13.09
N ILE A 244 14.23 -11.06 12.64
CA ILE A 244 12.79 -10.79 12.72
C ILE A 244 12.34 -10.62 14.18
N GLU A 245 12.78 -11.49 15.09
CA GLU A 245 12.40 -11.41 16.50
C GLU A 245 12.97 -10.16 17.18
N LYS A 246 14.19 -9.75 16.82
CA LYS A 246 14.77 -8.48 17.24
C LYS A 246 13.93 -7.30 16.74
N ASP A 247 13.65 -7.26 15.44
CA ASP A 247 12.87 -6.17 14.83
C ASP A 247 11.44 -6.10 15.37
N ARG A 248 10.81 -7.23 15.70
CA ARG A 248 9.50 -7.25 16.35
C ARG A 248 9.52 -6.57 17.71
N LYS A 249 10.57 -6.78 18.50
CA LYS A 249 10.73 -6.13 19.82
C LYS A 249 11.02 -4.64 19.68
N GLU A 250 11.81 -4.26 18.69
CA GLU A 250 12.30 -2.88 18.53
C GLU A 250 11.35 -1.98 17.73
N LEU A 251 10.68 -2.51 16.69
CA LEU A 251 9.97 -1.70 15.68
C LEU A 251 8.44 -1.80 15.74
N ALA A 252 7.88 -2.83 16.38
CA ALA A 252 6.42 -3.05 16.35
C ALA A 252 5.63 -1.85 16.92
N GLY A 253 6.20 -1.19 17.94
CA GLY A 253 5.64 0.01 18.58
C GLY A 253 5.71 1.30 17.74
N ASP A 254 6.48 1.29 16.64
CA ASP A 254 6.77 2.49 15.84
C ASP A 254 6.12 2.48 14.45
N PHE A 255 5.57 1.34 14.04
CA PHE A 255 4.97 1.23 12.72
C PHE A 255 3.49 1.69 12.72
N CYS A 256 3.25 2.99 12.54
CA CYS A 256 1.89 3.50 12.30
C CYS A 256 1.37 3.08 10.92
N ARG A 257 0.29 2.27 10.90
CA ARG A 257 -0.31 1.77 9.64
C ARG A 257 -1.11 2.83 8.89
N GLY A 258 -1.54 3.92 9.54
CA GLY A 258 -2.38 4.97 8.96
C GLY A 258 -3.87 4.63 8.88
N CYS A 259 -4.37 3.73 9.73
CA CYS A 259 -5.73 3.16 9.68
C CYS A 259 -6.85 4.09 10.18
N GLY A 260 -6.54 5.07 11.04
CA GLY A 260 -7.54 6.00 11.56
C GLY A 260 -8.37 5.53 12.75
N TYR A 261 -8.14 4.33 13.33
CA TYR A 261 -8.86 3.90 14.55
C TYR A 261 -8.70 4.86 15.73
N CYS A 262 -7.57 5.57 15.80
CA CYS A 262 -7.28 6.57 16.81
C CYS A 262 -8.15 7.85 16.71
N MET A 263 -8.91 8.01 15.63
CA MET A 263 -9.71 9.21 15.36
C MET A 263 -11.14 9.09 15.91
N PRO A 264 -11.85 10.23 16.13
CA PRO A 264 -11.33 11.60 16.13
C PRO A 264 -10.51 11.90 17.41
N CYS A 265 -9.59 12.87 17.30
CA CYS A 265 -8.89 13.45 18.45
C CYS A 265 -9.75 14.56 19.09
N PRO A 266 -9.90 14.62 20.43
CA PRO A 266 -10.69 15.66 21.10
C PRO A 266 -10.23 17.10 20.82
N VAL A 267 -8.95 17.28 20.48
CA VAL A 267 -8.35 18.58 20.14
C VAL A 267 -8.05 18.73 18.64
N GLY A 268 -8.64 17.87 17.80
CA GLY A 268 -8.60 18.02 16.35
C GLY A 268 -7.26 17.67 15.66
N ILE A 269 -6.34 16.97 16.33
CA ILE A 269 -5.12 16.45 15.69
C ILE A 269 -5.50 15.35 14.68
N GLU A 270 -5.00 15.44 13.44
CA GLU A 270 -5.14 14.38 12.43
C GLU A 270 -4.14 13.23 12.68
N ILE A 271 -4.37 12.47 13.75
CA ILE A 271 -3.41 11.51 14.32
C ILE A 271 -2.88 10.51 13.30
N ASN A 272 -3.74 9.94 12.46
CA ASN A 272 -3.37 8.91 11.47
C ASN A 272 -2.42 9.41 10.37
N SER A 273 -2.29 10.72 10.21
CA SER A 273 -1.31 11.35 9.31
C SER A 273 -0.11 11.88 10.09
N CYS A 274 -0.35 12.59 11.19
CA CYS A 274 0.73 13.15 12.02
C CYS A 274 1.65 12.08 12.63
N ALA A 275 1.12 10.95 13.09
CA ALA A 275 1.90 9.86 13.70
C ALA A 275 2.76 9.07 12.70
N ARG A 276 2.73 9.45 11.41
CA ARG A 276 3.59 8.89 10.35
C ARG A 276 4.24 9.98 9.50
N MET A 277 4.30 11.21 9.98
CA MET A 277 4.79 12.34 9.21
C MET A 277 6.25 12.16 8.77
N THR A 278 7.13 11.70 9.66
CA THR A 278 8.53 11.33 9.39
C THR A 278 8.63 10.37 8.21
N LEU A 279 7.72 9.39 8.13
CA LEU A 279 7.64 8.45 7.02
C LEU A 279 7.22 9.17 5.73
N MET A 280 6.19 10.02 5.77
CA MET A 280 5.71 10.75 4.60
C MET A 280 6.78 11.69 4.03
N LEU A 281 7.52 12.40 4.88
CA LEU A 281 8.58 13.32 4.48
C LEU A 281 9.75 12.62 3.76
N ARG A 282 10.10 11.40 4.18
CA ARG A 282 11.21 10.65 3.58
C ARG A 282 10.79 9.73 2.45
N ARG A 283 9.52 9.35 2.39
CA ARG A 283 9.00 8.28 1.52
C ARG A 283 7.76 8.68 0.70
N ALA A 284 7.52 9.97 0.53
CA ALA A 284 6.59 10.54 -0.45
C ALA A 284 7.16 11.88 -0.95
N PRO A 285 6.61 12.51 -2.01
CA PRO A 285 7.01 13.86 -2.41
C PRO A 285 6.83 14.85 -1.25
N SER A 286 7.94 15.28 -0.64
CA SER A 286 7.96 15.96 0.66
C SER A 286 7.36 17.36 0.64
N ALA A 287 7.45 18.07 -0.49
CA ALA A 287 6.95 19.45 -0.63
C ALA A 287 5.47 19.59 -0.24
N GLY A 288 4.63 18.60 -0.59
CA GLY A 288 3.22 18.61 -0.21
C GLY A 288 3.00 18.51 1.30
N TRP A 289 3.89 17.80 2.00
CA TRP A 289 3.85 17.56 3.44
C TRP A 289 4.55 18.65 4.26
N LEU A 290 5.38 19.49 3.64
CA LEU A 290 6.01 20.67 4.28
C LEU A 290 5.21 21.97 4.06
N SER A 291 4.05 21.89 3.39
CA SER A 291 3.19 23.04 3.10
C SER A 291 2.66 23.73 4.37
N ASP A 292 2.24 24.98 4.25
CA ASP A 292 1.68 25.75 5.38
C ASP A 292 0.49 25.04 6.04
N LYS A 293 -0.32 24.34 5.23
CA LYS A 293 -1.39 23.48 5.73
C LYS A 293 -0.85 22.44 6.72
N TRP A 294 0.18 21.69 6.33
CA TRP A 294 0.73 20.63 7.18
C TRP A 294 1.54 21.17 8.34
N GLN A 295 2.19 22.33 8.21
CA GLN A 295 2.79 23.03 9.34
C GLN A 295 1.71 23.34 10.41
N ALA A 296 0.55 23.85 9.98
CA ALA A 296 -0.58 24.10 10.88
C ALA A 296 -1.17 22.81 11.50
N GLU A 297 -1.30 21.72 10.73
CA GLU A 297 -1.75 20.42 11.26
C GLU A 297 -0.75 19.83 12.27
N MET A 298 0.54 19.95 12.01
CA MET A 298 1.58 19.48 12.94
C MET A 298 1.61 20.30 14.22
N HIS A 299 1.43 21.62 14.16
CA HIS A 299 1.32 22.49 15.36
C HIS A 299 0.20 22.08 16.32
N LYS A 300 -0.89 21.47 15.82
CA LYS A 300 -1.96 20.98 16.72
C LYS A 300 -1.48 19.97 17.75
N ILE A 301 -0.35 19.30 17.50
CA ILE A 301 0.26 18.34 18.44
C ILE A 301 0.66 19.01 19.76
N GLU A 302 0.99 20.31 19.76
CA GLU A 302 1.29 21.09 20.97
C GLU A 302 0.10 21.14 21.95
N ASN A 303 -1.13 20.98 21.43
CA ASN A 303 -2.35 20.97 22.22
C ASN A 303 -2.75 19.55 22.70
N CYS A 304 -1.87 18.55 22.55
CA CYS A 304 -2.15 17.18 22.98
C CYS A 304 -2.46 17.13 24.48
N LEU A 305 -3.66 16.65 24.83
CA LEU A 305 -4.09 16.52 26.23
C LEU A 305 -3.42 15.35 26.97
N HIS A 306 -2.62 14.52 26.28
CA HIS A 306 -2.07 13.26 26.80
C HIS A 306 -3.14 12.34 27.43
N CYS A 307 -4.39 12.41 26.94
CA CYS A 307 -5.52 11.65 27.47
C CYS A 307 -5.50 10.14 27.13
N ASN A 308 -4.55 9.69 26.29
CA ASN A 308 -4.34 8.30 25.88
C ASN A 308 -5.52 7.59 25.17
N GLN A 309 -6.59 8.31 24.80
CA GLN A 309 -7.71 7.75 24.04
C GLN A 309 -7.29 7.18 22.67
N CYS A 310 -6.29 7.77 22.02
CA CYS A 310 -5.78 7.29 20.75
C CYS A 310 -5.02 5.97 20.89
N SER A 311 -4.20 5.82 21.94
CA SER A 311 -3.48 4.58 22.24
C SER A 311 -4.45 3.44 22.59
N SER A 312 -5.49 3.71 23.39
CA SER A 312 -6.47 2.67 23.76
C SER A 312 -7.31 2.17 22.58
N LYS A 313 -7.49 3.00 21.54
CA LYS A 313 -8.17 2.62 20.30
C LYS A 313 -7.24 1.93 19.29
N CYS A 314 -5.92 1.94 19.50
CA CYS A 314 -4.98 1.39 18.53
C CYS A 314 -5.00 -0.15 18.59
N PRO A 315 -5.43 -0.85 17.53
CA PRO A 315 -5.51 -2.31 17.55
C PRO A 315 -4.13 -3.00 17.55
N TYR A 316 -3.06 -2.21 17.37
CA TYR A 316 -1.66 -2.65 17.31
C TYR A 316 -0.86 -2.25 18.56
N GLY A 317 -1.50 -1.64 19.57
CA GLY A 317 -0.85 -1.29 20.84
C GLY A 317 0.18 -0.16 20.76
N LEU A 318 0.12 0.70 19.73
CA LEU A 318 1.06 1.81 19.56
C LEU A 318 0.86 2.89 20.64
N ASP A 319 1.97 3.38 21.20
CA ASP A 319 1.99 4.60 22.03
C ASP A 319 1.87 5.83 21.13
N THR A 320 0.61 6.20 20.85
CA THR A 320 0.31 7.21 19.84
C THR A 320 0.75 8.62 20.27
N PRO A 321 0.59 9.07 21.53
CA PRO A 321 1.14 10.34 22.00
C PRO A 321 2.67 10.41 21.86
N LYS A 322 3.40 9.34 22.20
CA LYS A 322 4.85 9.29 21.99
C LYS A 322 5.21 9.46 20.50
N LEU A 323 4.53 8.71 19.62
CA LEU A 323 4.76 8.81 18.17
C LEU A 323 4.48 10.21 17.63
N LEU A 324 3.41 10.87 18.08
CA LEU A 324 3.11 12.25 17.69
C LEU A 324 4.24 13.20 18.10
N ALA A 325 4.73 13.10 19.33
CA ALA A 325 5.82 13.95 19.83
C ALA A 325 7.14 13.72 19.07
N GLU A 326 7.45 12.48 18.71
CA GLU A 326 8.63 12.14 17.91
C GLU A 326 8.53 12.67 16.48
N ASN A 327 7.40 12.42 15.81
CA ASN A 327 7.15 12.94 14.46
C ASN A 327 7.11 14.47 14.43
N TYR A 328 6.59 15.12 15.48
CA TYR A 328 6.58 16.58 15.61
C TYR A 328 8.01 17.17 15.65
N ARG A 329 8.86 16.63 16.53
CA ARG A 329 10.26 17.08 16.65
C ARG A 329 11.02 16.92 15.33
N ASP A 330 10.89 15.75 14.71
CA ASP A 330 11.58 15.46 13.46
C ASP A 330 11.05 16.29 12.27
N TYR A 331 9.75 16.58 12.24
CA TYR A 331 9.13 17.44 11.23
C TYR A 331 9.78 18.83 11.18
N TRP A 332 9.92 19.49 12.33
CA TRP A 332 10.51 20.83 12.38
C TRP A 332 11.99 20.84 12.03
N LYS A 333 12.73 19.81 12.46
CA LYS A 333 14.12 19.62 12.06
C LYS A 333 14.25 19.55 10.53
N ILE A 334 13.44 18.72 9.88
CA ILE A 334 13.48 18.58 8.41
C ILE A 334 13.05 19.87 7.73
N LEU A 335 12.04 20.58 8.25
CA LEU A 335 11.59 21.84 7.68
C LEU A 335 12.70 22.90 7.76
N GLU A 336 13.43 22.99 8.87
CA GLU A 336 14.58 23.88 9.02
C GLU A 336 15.69 23.54 8.02
N GLU A 337 16.07 22.26 7.92
CA GLU A 337 17.05 21.75 6.94
C GLU A 337 16.62 21.98 5.48
N SER A 338 15.32 22.03 5.20
CA SER A 338 14.82 22.29 3.83
C SER A 338 14.88 23.76 3.42
N ARG A 339 15.07 24.67 4.38
CA ARG A 339 15.15 26.12 4.16
C ARG A 339 16.59 26.63 4.12
N SER A 340 17.56 25.82 4.55
CA SER A 340 19.00 26.10 4.50
C SER A 340 19.62 25.73 3.16
#